data_AF-A0A2K9E2Q8-F1
#
_entry.id   AF-A0A2K9E2Q8-F1
#
_cell.length_a   1.000
_cell.length_b   1.000
_cell.length_c   1.000
_cell.angle_alpha   90.00
_cell.angle_beta   90.00
_cell.angle_gamma   90.00
#
_symmetry.space_group_name_H-M   'P 1'
#
loop_
_entity.id
_entity.type
_entity.pdbx_description
1 polymer ?
#
loop_
_entity_poly.entity_id
_entity_poly.type
_entity_poly.pdbx_seq_one_letter_code
_entity_poly.pdbx_strand_id
1 'polypeptide(L)'
;MTEVPPYAINALLIIAVVIAVLYGIETIGRVSELILYFVSGFIIIVVLLLLPNVKIENIQPVLEYGIIPVFEGSIFLSSFITLPLVNILMVYPKNVYNVKTAKKAIIKGYLLSAFFIFITLLMTILVLGYAIAASTQYPTYLLLYL
;
A
#
# COMPACT_ATOMS: atom_id res chain seq x y z
N MET A 1 -20.47 -20.16 8.84
CA MET A 1 -19.02 -20.03 9.13
C MET A 1 -18.93 -19.29 10.45
N THR A 2 -18.24 -19.82 11.45
CA THR A 2 -18.13 -19.18 12.77
C THR A 2 -17.43 -17.84 12.59
N GLU A 3 -18.17 -16.75 12.66
CA GLU A 3 -17.63 -15.40 12.55
C GLU A 3 -16.78 -15.16 13.79
N VAL A 4 -15.46 -15.29 13.66
CA VAL A 4 -14.54 -14.86 14.71
C VAL A 4 -14.89 -13.39 14.99
N PRO A 5 -15.25 -13.03 16.23
CA PRO A 5 -15.66 -11.66 16.51
C PRO A 5 -14.54 -10.70 16.10
N PRO A 6 -14.83 -9.64 15.33
CA PRO A 6 -13.79 -8.72 14.83
C PRO A 6 -12.98 -8.10 15.98
N TYR A 7 -13.58 -7.95 17.16
CA TYR A 7 -12.91 -7.50 18.37
C TYR A 7 -11.78 -8.42 18.84
N ALA A 8 -11.91 -9.74 18.67
CA ALA A 8 -10.89 -10.70 19.10
C ALA A 8 -9.63 -10.60 18.22
N ILE A 9 -9.81 -10.44 16.91
CA ILE A 9 -8.70 -10.23 15.96
C ILE A 9 -8.02 -8.89 16.24
N ASN A 10 -8.81 -7.82 16.43
CA ASN A 10 -8.28 -6.49 16.74
C ASN A 10 -7.48 -6.48 18.05
N ALA A 11 -7.96 -7.17 19.09
CA ALA A 11 -7.24 -7.28 20.35
C ALA A 11 -5.88 -7.99 20.18
N LEU A 12 -5.83 -9.06 19.39
CA LEU A 12 -4.59 -9.79 19.10
C LEU A 12 -3.59 -8.91 18.32
N LEU A 13 -4.08 -8.13 17.35
CA LEU A 13 -3.25 -7.16 16.62
C LEU A 13 -2.71 -6.06 17.54
N ILE A 14 -3.52 -5.53 18.45
CA ILE A 14 -3.08 -4.52 19.42
C ILE A 14 -1.96 -5.08 20.31
N ILE A 15 -2.09 -6.31 20.81
CA ILE A 15 -1.05 -6.96 21.61
C ILE A 15 0.26 -7.07 20.81
N ALA A 16 0.18 -7.49 19.54
CA ALA A 16 1.36 -7.57 18.67
C ALA A 16 2.03 -6.20 18.47
N VAL A 17 1.25 -5.13 18.28
CA VAL A 17 1.77 -3.76 18.17
C VAL A 17 2.44 -3.32 19.46
N VAL A 18 1.84 -3.58 20.63
CA VAL A 18 2.44 -3.24 21.93
C VAL A 18 3.79 -3.94 22.10
N ILE A 19 3.86 -5.23 21.78
CA ILE A 19 5.10 -6.01 21.83
C ILE A 19 6.15 -5.42 20.88
N ALA A 20 5.77 -5.08 19.65
CA ALA A 20 6.69 -4.47 18.68
C ALA A 20 7.25 -3.13 19.16
N VAL A 21 6.43 -2.29 19.82
CA VAL A 21 6.87 -1.03 20.41
C VAL A 21 7.82 -1.26 21.59
N LEU A 22 7.58 -2.27 22.42
CA LEU A 22 8.46 -2.62 23.55
C LEU A 22 9.86 -3.08 23.10
N TYR A 23 9.94 -3.82 21.99
CA TYR A 23 11.22 -4.23 21.39
C TYR A 23 11.95 -3.11 20.62
N GLY A 24 11.32 -1.94 20.48
CA GLY A 24 11.92 -0.74 19.92
C GLY A 24 12.04 -0.71 18.39
N ILE A 25 12.56 0.41 17.89
CA ILE A 25 12.57 0.74 16.46
C ILE A 25 13.50 -0.15 15.62
N GLU A 26 14.56 -0.70 16.22
CA GLU A 26 15.49 -1.59 15.50
C GLU A 26 14.81 -2.89 15.06
N THR A 27 13.97 -3.46 15.93
CA THR A 27 13.20 -4.67 15.64
C THR A 27 12.16 -4.40 14.55
N ILE A 28 11.46 -3.27 14.65
CA ILE A 28 10.49 -2.82 13.63
C ILE A 28 11.18 -2.64 12.26
N GLY A 29 12.36 -2.02 12.24
CA GLY A 29 13.13 -1.83 11.01
C GLY A 29 13.52 -3.15 10.34
N ARG A 30 14.01 -4.13 11.11
CA ARG A 30 14.38 -5.46 10.59
C ARG A 30 13.19 -6.23 10.05
N VAL A 31 12.06 -6.21 10.77
CA VAL A 31 10.83 -6.85 10.32
C VAL A 31 10.27 -6.15 9.08
N SER A 32 10.34 -4.82 9.02
CA SER A 32 9.92 -4.05 7.85
C SER A 32 10.71 -4.41 6.59
N GLU A 33 12.00 -4.70 6.71
CA GLU A 33 12.81 -5.13 5.57
C GLU A 33 12.36 -6.51 5.05
N LEU A 34 12.08 -7.44 5.95
CA LEU A 34 11.57 -8.78 5.60
C LEU A 34 10.19 -8.69 4.93
N ILE A 35 9.30 -7.86 5.47
CA ILE A 35 7.98 -7.60 4.89
C ILE A 35 8.12 -7.00 3.49
N LEU A 36 9.07 -6.08 3.29
CA LEU A 36 9.29 -5.46 1.98
C LEU A 36 9.66 -6.49 0.92
N TYR A 37 10.60 -7.40 1.20
CA TYR A 37 10.96 -8.47 0.24
C TYR A 37 9.79 -9.40 -0.04
N PHE A 38 9.04 -9.78 1.00
CA PHE A 38 7.90 -10.69 0.85
C PHE A 38 6.78 -10.06 0.03
N VAL A 39 6.39 -8.83 0.36
CA VAL A 39 5.30 -8.10 -0.32
C VAL A 39 5.69 -7.74 -1.75
N SER A 40 6.92 -7.29 -1.99
CA SER A 40 7.37 -7.00 -3.36
C SER A 40 7.36 -8.24 -4.25
N GLY A 41 7.81 -9.40 -3.74
CA GLY A 41 7.71 -10.67 -4.43
C GLY A 41 6.26 -11.06 -4.73
N PHE A 42 5.37 -10.89 -3.74
CA PHE A 42 3.94 -11.16 -3.91
C PHE A 42 3.31 -10.26 -4.99
N ILE A 43 3.61 -8.96 -5.00
CA ILE A 43 3.11 -8.03 -6.03
C ILE A 43 3.57 -8.47 -7.42
N ILE A 44 4.83 -8.87 -7.58
CA ILE A 44 5.35 -9.33 -8.88
C ILE A 44 4.56 -10.56 -9.36
N ILE A 45 4.32 -11.54 -8.50
CA ILE A 45 3.55 -12.75 -8.83
C ILE A 45 2.13 -12.37 -9.26
N VAL A 46 1.47 -11.51 -8.50
CA VAL A 46 0.12 -11.03 -8.80
C VAL A 46 0.10 -10.34 -10.16
N VAL A 47 1.03 -9.42 -10.43
CA VAL A 47 1.11 -8.73 -11.72
C VAL A 47 1.27 -9.73 -12.86
N LEU A 48 2.17 -10.71 -12.74
CA LEU A 48 2.38 -11.74 -13.77
C LEU A 48 1.13 -12.58 -14.03
N LEU A 49 0.38 -12.92 -12.98
CA LEU A 49 -0.85 -13.72 -13.09
C LEU A 49 -2.01 -12.92 -13.69
N LEU A 50 -2.00 -11.60 -13.51
CA LEU A 50 -3.02 -10.70 -14.04
C LEU A 50 -2.80 -10.28 -15.50
N LEU A 51 -1.57 -10.35 -16.02
CA LEU A 51 -1.25 -10.07 -17.43
C LEU A 51 -2.21 -10.70 -18.46
N PRO A 52 -2.59 -11.99 -18.39
CA PRO A 52 -3.52 -12.59 -19.35
C PRO A 52 -4.95 -12.03 -19.30
N ASN A 53 -5.35 -11.41 -18.18
CA ASN A 53 -6.69 -10.86 -17.98
C ASN A 53 -6.79 -9.35 -18.27
N VAL A 54 -5.70 -8.73 -18.74
CA VAL A 54 -5.64 -7.31 -19.03
C VAL A 54 -6.49 -6.98 -20.27
N LYS A 55 -7.49 -6.13 -20.09
CA LYS A 55 -8.25 -5.53 -21.20
C LYS A 55 -7.99 -4.03 -21.23
N ILE A 56 -7.28 -3.57 -22.26
CA ILE A 56 -6.91 -2.14 -22.42
C ILE A 56 -8.15 -1.25 -22.56
N GLU A 57 -9.26 -1.81 -23.04
CA GLU A 57 -10.56 -1.16 -23.15
C GLU A 57 -11.08 -0.65 -21.78
N ASN A 58 -10.69 -1.30 -20.68
CA ASN A 58 -11.09 -0.93 -19.31
C ASN A 58 -10.47 0.39 -18.80
N ILE A 59 -9.49 0.95 -19.52
CA ILE A 59 -8.95 2.29 -19.21
C ILE A 59 -9.99 3.38 -19.52
N GLN A 60 -10.93 3.12 -20.41
CA GLN A 60 -11.97 4.08 -20.78
C GLN A 60 -13.17 3.94 -19.85
N PRO A 61 -13.86 5.05 -19.51
CA PRO A 61 -13.59 6.43 -19.93
C PRO A 61 -12.55 7.13 -19.04
N VAL A 62 -11.57 7.79 -19.67
CA VAL A 62 -10.59 8.63 -18.95
C VAL A 62 -11.22 10.00 -18.72
N LEU A 63 -11.21 10.50 -17.47
CA LEU A 63 -11.74 11.83 -17.09
C LEU A 63 -13.25 12.04 -17.34
N GLU A 64 -14.08 10.99 -17.22
CA GLU A 64 -15.54 11.08 -17.44
C GLU A 64 -16.22 12.19 -16.60
N TYR A 65 -15.79 12.37 -15.35
CA TYR A 65 -16.32 13.36 -14.40
C TYR A 65 -15.44 14.63 -14.29
N GLY A 66 -14.54 14.85 -15.25
CA GLY A 66 -13.63 15.99 -15.28
C GLY A 66 -12.39 15.84 -14.38
N ILE A 67 -11.63 16.93 -14.24
CA ILE A 67 -10.31 16.96 -13.58
C ILE A 67 -10.43 17.06 -12.04
N ILE A 68 -11.53 17.61 -11.53
CA ILE A 68 -11.78 17.80 -10.09
C ILE A 68 -11.69 16.48 -9.30
N PRO A 69 -12.40 15.40 -9.67
CA PRO A 69 -12.33 14.12 -8.94
C PRO A 69 -10.93 13.46 -9.03
N VAL A 70 -10.17 13.75 -10.09
CA VAL A 70 -8.79 13.28 -10.22
C VAL A 70 -7.90 13.92 -9.16
N PHE A 71 -8.06 15.22 -8.92
CA PHE A 71 -7.33 15.92 -7.86
C PHE A 71 -7.76 15.45 -6.47
N GLU A 72 -9.06 15.29 -6.20
CA GLU A 72 -9.54 14.79 -4.91
C GLU A 72 -8.97 13.40 -4.58
N GLY A 73 -9.03 12.46 -5.54
CA GLY A 73 -8.45 11.13 -5.38
C GLY A 73 -6.93 11.16 -5.22
N SER A 74 -6.25 12.02 -5.97
CA SER A 74 -4.78 12.19 -5.86
C SER A 74 -4.37 12.76 -4.51
N ILE A 75 -5.11 13.72 -3.96
CA ILE A 75 -4.84 14.30 -2.62
C ILE A 75 -5.03 13.23 -1.54
N PHE A 76 -6.09 12.43 -1.64
CA PHE A 76 -6.35 11.33 -0.70
C PHE A 76 -5.22 10.29 -0.73
N LEU A 77 -4.83 9.81 -1.92
CA LEU A 77 -3.75 8.86 -2.10
C LEU A 77 -2.40 9.43 -1.63
N SER A 78 -2.11 10.69 -1.98
CA SER A 78 -0.88 11.37 -1.55
C SER A 78 -0.80 11.49 -0.03
N SER A 79 -1.92 11.80 0.63
CA SER A 79 -1.98 11.87 2.09
C SER A 79 -1.67 10.52 2.73
N PHE A 80 -2.23 9.44 2.18
CA PHE A 80 -1.97 8.08 2.66
C PHE A 80 -0.48 7.69 2.55
N ILE A 81 0.18 8.05 1.44
CA ILE A 81 1.60 7.73 1.23
C ILE A 81 2.52 8.63 2.06
N THR A 82 2.12 9.88 2.32
CA THR A 82 2.96 10.87 3.02
C THR A 82 2.91 10.74 4.54
N LEU A 83 1.82 10.25 5.13
CA LEU A 83 1.70 10.09 6.60
C LEU A 83 2.82 9.24 7.24
N PRO A 84 3.19 8.05 6.70
CA PRO A 84 4.32 7.28 7.21
C PRO A 84 5.64 8.03 7.14
N LEU A 85 5.82 8.87 6.11
CA LEU A 85 7.03 9.68 5.90
C LEU A 85 7.24 10.67 7.06
N VAL A 86 6.17 11.34 7.47
CA VAL A 86 6.18 12.29 8.60
C VAL A 86 6.49 11.58 9.91
N ASN A 87 5.92 10.40 10.14
CA ASN A 87 6.18 9.57 11.32
C ASN A 87 7.66 9.18 11.41
N ILE A 88 8.26 8.73 10.30
CA ILE A 88 9.68 8.40 10.23
C ILE A 88 10.53 9.65 10.51
N LEU A 89 10.19 10.81 9.93
CA LEU A 89 10.91 12.07 10.16
C LEU A 89 10.89 12.52 11.63
N MET A 90 9.80 12.24 12.35
CA MET A 90 9.64 12.58 13.77
C MET A 90 10.51 11.69 14.68
N VAL A 91 10.70 10.41 14.34
CA VAL A 91 11.56 9.46 15.07
C VAL A 91 13.04 9.62 14.69
N TYR A 92 13.31 10.20 13.52
CA TYR A 92 14.61 10.39 12.91
C TYR A 92 15.69 11.14 13.72
N PRO A 93 15.42 12.16 14.56
CA PRO A 93 16.49 13.02 15.07
C PRO A 93 17.43 12.32 16.07
N LYS A 94 17.05 11.16 16.62
CA LYS A 94 17.77 10.54 17.75
C LYS A 94 18.70 9.38 17.36
N ASN A 95 18.45 8.67 16.26
CA ASN A 95 19.08 7.37 15.98
C ASN A 95 19.86 7.29 14.64
N VAL A 96 20.15 8.41 13.98
CA VAL A 96 20.80 8.41 12.66
C VAL A 96 22.20 9.03 12.70
N TYR A 97 23.23 8.22 12.47
CA TYR A 97 24.63 8.67 12.41
C TYR A 97 24.95 9.54 11.18
N ASN A 98 24.23 9.39 10.06
CA ASN A 98 24.48 10.15 8.83
C ASN A 98 23.19 10.62 8.14
N VAL A 99 22.82 11.89 8.38
CA VAL A 99 21.60 12.52 7.89
C VAL A 99 21.50 12.52 6.35
N LYS A 100 22.63 12.67 5.64
CA LYS A 100 22.64 12.71 4.16
C LYS A 100 22.25 11.36 3.56
N THR A 101 22.79 10.27 4.09
CA THR A 101 22.51 8.92 3.59
C THR A 101 21.07 8.54 3.84
N ALA A 102 20.56 8.80 5.03
CA ALA A 102 19.21 8.40 5.38
C ALA A 102 18.14 9.32 4.74
N LYS A 103 18.43 10.60 4.41
CA LYS A 103 17.56 11.41 3.54
C LYS A 103 17.41 10.80 2.15
N LYS A 104 18.52 10.32 1.56
CA LYS A 104 18.47 9.61 0.27
C LYS A 104 17.67 8.31 0.36
N ALA A 105 17.82 7.56 1.46
CA ALA A 105 17.06 6.33 1.68
C ALA A 105 15.55 6.60 1.78
N ILE A 106 15.15 7.65 2.52
CA ILE A 106 13.76 8.08 2.65
C ILE A 106 13.16 8.43 1.28
N ILE A 107 13.85 9.25 0.49
CA ILE A 107 13.36 9.66 -0.84
C ILE A 107 13.24 8.44 -1.76
N LYS A 108 14.22 7.52 -1.74
CA LYS A 108 14.16 6.27 -2.51
C LYS A 108 13.00 5.38 -2.08
N GLY A 109 12.76 5.25 -0.77
CA GLY A 109 11.64 4.47 -0.24
C GLY A 109 10.29 5.04 -0.66
N TYR A 110 10.14 6.38 -0.62
CA TYR A 110 8.93 7.06 -1.07
C TYR A 110 8.67 6.87 -2.58
N LEU A 111 9.71 7.00 -3.42
CA LEU A 111 9.59 6.74 -4.86
C LEU A 111 9.22 5.29 -5.15
N LEU A 112 9.80 4.35 -4.40
CA LEU A 112 9.52 2.92 -4.56
C LEU A 112 8.09 2.57 -4.17
N SER A 113 7.57 3.10 -3.05
CA SER A 113 6.19 2.85 -2.64
C SER A 113 5.19 3.47 -3.62
N ALA A 114 5.44 4.68 -4.10
CA ALA A 114 4.62 5.32 -5.12
C ALA A 114 4.57 4.49 -6.42
N PHE A 115 5.69 3.92 -6.83
CA PHE A 115 5.76 3.03 -7.99
C PHE A 115 4.94 1.74 -7.81
N PHE A 116 5.02 1.10 -6.64
CA PHE A 116 4.21 -0.09 -6.34
C PHE A 116 2.71 0.22 -6.32
N ILE A 117 2.30 1.35 -5.73
CA ILE A 117 0.89 1.74 -5.70
C ILE A 117 0.40 2.05 -7.13
N PHE A 118 1.22 2.73 -7.94
CA PHE A 118 0.88 3.03 -9.32
C PHE A 118 0.66 1.76 -10.15
N ILE A 119 1.57 0.78 -10.09
CA ILE A 119 1.43 -0.46 -10.87
C ILE A 119 0.23 -1.29 -10.40
N THR A 120 -0.02 -1.36 -9.09
CA THR A 120 -1.18 -2.07 -8.55
C THR A 120 -2.47 -1.40 -8.99
N LEU A 121 -2.58 -0.08 -8.86
CA LEU A 121 -3.77 0.68 -9.29
C LEU A 121 -4.05 0.51 -10.78
N LEU A 122 -3.01 0.59 -11.61
CA LEU A 122 -3.11 0.42 -13.06
C LEU A 122 -3.59 -1.00 -13.42
N MET A 123 -3.05 -2.02 -12.77
CA MET A 123 -3.48 -3.41 -12.97
C MET A 123 -4.92 -3.63 -12.49
N THR A 124 -5.31 -3.05 -11.35
CA THR A 124 -6.69 -3.13 -10.86
C THR A 124 -7.68 -2.53 -11.86
N ILE A 125 -7.39 -1.36 -12.42
CA ILE A 125 -8.26 -0.73 -13.43
C ILE A 125 -8.32 -1.59 -14.70
N LEU A 126 -7.17 -2.07 -15.18
CA LEU A 126 -7.09 -2.87 -16.41
C LEU A 126 -7.79 -4.22 -16.33
N VAL A 127 -7.81 -4.87 -15.16
CA VAL A 127 -8.42 -6.19 -14.99
C VAL A 127 -9.90 -6.07 -14.62
N LEU A 128 -10.24 -5.22 -13.64
CA LEU A 128 -11.60 -5.16 -13.07
C LEU A 128 -12.51 -4.14 -13.76
N GLY A 129 -11.95 -3.16 -14.48
CA GLY A 129 -12.70 -2.01 -14.96
C GLY A 129 -13.08 -1.03 -13.83
N TYR A 130 -13.26 0.24 -14.22
CA TYR A 130 -13.56 1.36 -13.31
C TYR A 130 -14.79 1.10 -12.42
N ALA A 131 -15.84 0.48 -12.96
CA ALA A 131 -17.13 0.31 -12.27
C ALA A 131 -17.08 -0.64 -11.06
N ILE A 132 -16.30 -1.72 -11.13
CA ILE A 132 -16.16 -2.69 -10.02
C ILE A 132 -15.18 -2.15 -8.97
N ALA A 133 -14.11 -1.48 -9.42
CA ALA A 133 -13.12 -0.86 -8.54
C ALA A 133 -13.71 0.29 -7.70
N ALA A 134 -14.64 1.07 -8.26
CA ALA A 134 -15.29 2.17 -7.54
C ALA A 134 -16.39 1.71 -6.56
N SER A 135 -17.00 0.55 -6.79
CA SER A 135 -18.14 0.07 -5.99
C SER A 135 -17.77 -0.92 -4.89
N THR A 136 -16.49 -1.31 -4.75
CA THR A 136 -16.05 -2.29 -3.74
C THR A 136 -14.87 -1.76 -2.94
N GLN A 137 -15.00 -1.78 -1.61
CA GLN A 137 -13.96 -1.32 -0.68
C GLN A 137 -12.70 -2.22 -0.71
N TYR A 138 -12.83 -3.45 -1.23
CA TYR A 138 -11.74 -4.43 -1.41
C TYR A 138 -11.92 -5.25 -2.70
N PRO A 139 -11.62 -4.68 -3.88
CA PRO A 139 -11.86 -5.34 -5.17
C PRO A 139 -11.03 -6.62 -5.35
N THR A 140 -9.88 -6.71 -4.69
CA THR A 140 -8.96 -7.85 -4.75
C THR A 140 -9.52 -9.13 -4.16
N TYR A 141 -10.48 -9.06 -3.23
CA TYR A 141 -11.14 -10.25 -2.66
C TYR A 141 -12.18 -10.83 -3.62
N LEU A 142 -12.76 -10.01 -4.48
CA LEU A 142 -13.73 -10.47 -5.47
C LEU A 142 -13.07 -11.31 -6.58
N LEU A 143 -11.78 -11.04 -6.88
CA LEU A 143 -10.97 -11.82 -7.81
C LEU A 143 -10.80 -13.30 -7.43
N LEU A 144 -10.97 -13.65 -6.15
CA LEU A 144 -10.86 -15.04 -5.66
C LEU A 144 -12.16 -15.84 -5.81
N TYR A 145 -13.27 -15.19 -6.16
CA TYR A 145 -14.59 -15.80 -6.28
C TYR A 145 -15.07 -15.94 -7.74
N LEU A 146 -14.24 -15.53 -8.71
CA LEU A 146 -14.41 -15.72 -10.14
C LEU A 146 -13.41 -16.76 -10.64
#